data_AF-A0A6L7PDJ3-F1
#
_entry.id   AF-A0A6L7PDJ3-F1
#
_cell.length_a   1.000
_cell.length_b   1.000
_cell.length_c   1.000
_cell.angle_alpha   90.00
_cell.angle_beta   90.00
_cell.angle_gamma   90.00
#
_symmetry.space_group_name_H-M   'P 1'
#
loop_
_entity.id
_entity.type
_entity.pdbx_description
1 polymer ?
#
loop_
_entity_poly.entity_id
_entity_poly.type
_entity_poly.pdbx_seq_one_letter_code
_entity_poly.pdbx_strand_id
1 'polypeptide(L)'
;MPGALESGAPAASRQQHVALSMLAGWMSERWFRTFRPRLDEPTAFDALIARRDARIGVTLGLLWGGDPAPNAPQLESQLNADLEDDPAAYALWVPPGGELPDGEPGLSSLRLTTTRGFGGLEPAQRRELRLPVTLALAKVDDEGFYVSVTGPLAAEWTTISEGIQGSYHLDARAMRRLPEERAELDIVLTRIRDLAGALNVEEVAPAEVHDYWLVSRLPLDEPRGATVFGAAPDFDPLDGATVRRELRRQLRRADEQREAARAAGEDVEMTAVLIGAPLQHIGEEIVTASLRGMSPTAYGGTDLVALVADGSVRQVLQ
;
A
#
# COMPACT_ATOMS: atom_id res chain seq x y z
N MET A 1 -34.54 -22.20 -25.10
CA MET A 1 -34.31 -21.52 -23.81
C MET A 1 -32.82 -21.26 -23.71
N PRO A 2 -32.34 -20.02 -23.86
CA PRO A 2 -30.93 -19.73 -23.66
C PRO A 2 -30.68 -19.58 -22.16
N GLY A 3 -29.66 -20.29 -21.67
CA GLY A 3 -29.24 -20.25 -20.28
C GLY A 3 -28.70 -18.87 -19.92
N ALA A 4 -29.16 -18.35 -18.79
CA ALA A 4 -28.58 -17.18 -18.16
C ALA A 4 -27.12 -17.49 -17.79
N LEU A 5 -26.18 -16.76 -18.39
CA LEU A 5 -24.82 -16.68 -17.92
C LEU A 5 -24.87 -15.90 -16.59
N GLU A 6 -24.97 -16.61 -15.47
CA GLU A 6 -24.50 -16.07 -14.19
C GLU A 6 -22.98 -15.96 -14.25
N SER A 7 -22.46 -14.93 -14.92
CA SER A 7 -21.10 -14.45 -14.70
C SER A 7 -21.19 -13.14 -13.92
N GLY A 8 -21.68 -13.23 -12.68
CA GLY A 8 -21.49 -12.15 -11.72
C GLY A 8 -20.00 -12.08 -11.43
N ALA A 9 -19.33 -11.02 -11.86
CA ALA A 9 -17.98 -10.73 -11.40
C ALA A 9 -17.99 -10.73 -9.85
N PRO A 10 -16.98 -11.30 -9.19
CA PRO A 10 -16.93 -11.28 -7.73
C PRO A 10 -17.02 -9.83 -7.23
N ALA A 11 -17.87 -9.59 -6.24
CA ALA A 11 -18.03 -8.27 -5.65
C ALA A 11 -16.66 -7.72 -5.22
N ALA A 12 -16.41 -6.44 -5.53
CA ALA A 12 -15.15 -5.81 -5.21
C ALA A 12 -14.90 -5.79 -3.69
N SER A 13 -13.67 -6.07 -3.30
CA SER A 13 -13.23 -6.05 -1.91
C SER A 13 -13.21 -4.63 -1.36
N ARG A 14 -13.25 -4.51 -0.03
CA ARG A 14 -13.18 -3.21 0.65
C ARG A 14 -11.89 -2.44 0.31
N GLN A 15 -10.77 -3.15 0.16
CA GLN A 15 -9.50 -2.58 -0.31
C GLN A 15 -9.60 -2.03 -1.74
N GLN A 16 -10.31 -2.72 -2.64
CA GLN A 16 -10.57 -2.21 -4.00
C GLN A 16 -11.47 -0.96 -3.97
N HIS A 17 -12.46 -0.89 -3.08
CA HIS A 17 -13.28 0.32 -2.89
C HIS A 17 -12.46 1.49 -2.34
N VAL A 18 -11.55 1.25 -1.39
CA VAL A 18 -10.59 2.27 -0.93
C VAL A 18 -9.77 2.79 -2.10
N ALA A 19 -9.19 1.90 -2.91
CA ALA A 19 -8.41 2.30 -4.07
C ALA A 19 -9.24 3.13 -5.06
N LEU A 20 -10.48 2.70 -5.35
CA LEU A 20 -11.39 3.41 -6.25
C LEU A 20 -11.74 4.82 -5.73
N SER A 21 -12.01 4.94 -4.43
CA SER A 21 -12.27 6.22 -3.75
C SER A 21 -11.09 7.17 -3.87
N MET A 22 -9.87 6.65 -3.66
CA MET A 22 -8.64 7.39 -3.84
C MET A 22 -8.41 7.82 -5.29
N LEU A 23 -8.66 6.94 -6.26
CA LEU A 23 -8.59 7.28 -7.68
C LEU A 23 -9.55 8.43 -7.98
N ALA A 24 -10.83 8.32 -7.62
CA ALA A 24 -11.83 9.35 -7.87
C ALA A 24 -11.46 10.70 -7.22
N GLY A 25 -10.91 10.68 -6.00
CA GLY A 25 -10.37 11.87 -5.33
C GLY A 25 -9.22 12.50 -6.10
N TRP A 26 -8.22 11.70 -6.48
CA TRP A 26 -7.08 12.15 -7.29
C TRP A 26 -7.51 12.70 -8.65
N MET A 27 -8.47 12.04 -9.32
CA MET A 27 -9.05 12.56 -10.57
C MET A 27 -9.69 13.92 -10.34
N SER A 28 -10.40 14.06 -9.22
CA SER A 28 -11.12 15.30 -8.92
C SER A 28 -10.19 16.49 -8.71
N GLU A 29 -9.09 16.25 -7.98
CA GLU A 29 -8.03 17.23 -7.78
C GLU A 29 -7.31 17.56 -9.08
N ARG A 30 -6.85 16.55 -9.82
CA ARG A 30 -6.04 16.72 -11.04
C ARG A 30 -6.77 17.48 -12.15
N TRP A 31 -8.06 17.22 -12.33
CA TRP A 31 -8.85 17.82 -13.41
C TRP A 31 -9.79 18.93 -12.95
N PHE A 32 -9.79 19.28 -11.66
CA PHE A 32 -10.70 20.27 -11.06
C PHE A 32 -12.17 20.00 -11.40
N ARG A 33 -12.58 18.73 -11.32
CA ARG A 33 -13.96 18.27 -11.59
C ARG A 33 -14.40 17.29 -10.52
N THR A 34 -15.70 17.06 -10.35
CA THR A 34 -16.17 16.07 -9.38
C THR A 34 -16.30 14.71 -10.05
N PHE A 35 -15.47 13.75 -9.62
CA PHE A 35 -15.58 12.34 -9.97
C PHE A 35 -16.13 11.58 -8.76
N ARG A 36 -17.10 10.69 -8.98
CA ARG A 36 -17.68 9.87 -7.92
C ARG A 36 -17.76 8.40 -8.33
N PRO A 37 -17.34 7.47 -7.47
CA PRO A 37 -17.63 6.05 -7.63
C PRO A 37 -19.14 5.80 -7.76
N ARG A 38 -19.51 4.83 -8.60
CA ARG A 38 -20.87 4.30 -8.74
C ARG A 38 -20.79 2.78 -8.59
N LEU A 39 -20.84 2.32 -7.34
CA LEU A 39 -20.70 0.90 -7.00
C LEU A 39 -22.00 0.11 -7.22
N ASP A 40 -23.15 0.78 -7.14
CA ASP A 40 -24.47 0.14 -7.26
C ASP A 40 -25.00 0.11 -8.70
N GLU A 41 -24.31 0.73 -9.65
CA GLU A 41 -24.74 0.75 -11.05
C GLU A 41 -24.25 -0.53 -11.76
N PRO A 42 -25.15 -1.34 -12.36
CA PRO A 42 -24.75 -2.50 -13.15
C PRO A 42 -23.88 -2.09 -14.33
N THR A 43 -22.76 -2.78 -14.52
CA THR A 43 -21.82 -2.56 -15.62
C THR A 43 -21.03 -3.84 -15.89
N ALA A 44 -20.46 -3.95 -17.10
CA ALA A 44 -19.47 -4.98 -17.40
C ALA A 44 -18.12 -4.77 -16.68
N PHE A 45 -17.83 -3.57 -16.18
CA PHE A 45 -16.63 -3.28 -15.39
C PHE A 45 -16.77 -3.69 -13.92
N ASP A 46 -15.67 -3.66 -13.15
CA ASP A 46 -15.75 -3.93 -11.71
C ASP A 46 -16.38 -2.74 -10.95
N ALA A 47 -16.20 -1.53 -11.49
CA ALA A 47 -16.86 -0.32 -11.00
C ALA A 47 -16.94 0.76 -12.09
N LEU A 48 -17.80 1.75 -11.85
CA LEU A 48 -17.85 2.97 -12.63
C LEU A 48 -17.38 4.18 -11.81
N ILE A 49 -16.73 5.13 -12.48
CA ILE A 49 -16.59 6.51 -11.98
C ILE A 49 -17.39 7.41 -12.91
N ALA A 50 -18.30 8.19 -12.32
CA ALA A 50 -19.14 9.15 -13.05
C ALA A 50 -18.64 10.59 -12.89
N ARG A 51 -18.73 11.35 -13.97
CA ARG A 51 -18.45 12.80 -14.04
C ARG A 51 -19.48 13.49 -14.93
N ARG A 52 -20.55 14.03 -14.33
CA ARG A 52 -21.73 14.55 -15.06
C ARG A 52 -22.26 13.46 -16.02
N ASP A 53 -22.14 13.68 -17.32
CA ASP A 53 -22.60 12.77 -18.37
C ASP A 53 -21.55 11.71 -18.75
N ALA A 54 -20.29 11.91 -18.33
CA ALA A 54 -19.20 11.00 -18.65
C ALA A 54 -19.12 9.82 -17.68
N ARG A 55 -18.88 8.63 -18.22
CA ARG A 55 -18.68 7.39 -17.48
C ARG A 55 -17.32 6.79 -17.78
N ILE A 56 -16.64 6.36 -16.72
CA ILE A 56 -15.34 5.72 -16.79
C ILE A 56 -15.51 4.31 -16.27
N GLY A 57 -15.22 3.31 -17.11
CA GLY A 57 -15.16 1.92 -16.72
C GLY A 57 -13.86 1.63 -15.98
N VAL A 58 -13.93 1.04 -14.80
CA VAL A 58 -12.75 0.76 -13.97
C VAL A 58 -12.62 -0.73 -13.71
N THR A 59 -11.48 -1.29 -14.12
CA THR A 59 -11.04 -2.64 -13.74
C THR A 59 -10.20 -2.54 -12.47
N LEU A 60 -10.63 -3.21 -11.40
CA LEU A 60 -10.05 -3.15 -10.06
C LEU A 60 -9.16 -4.37 -9.76
N GLY A 61 -7.86 -4.18 -9.66
CA GLY A 61 -6.89 -5.23 -9.33
C GLY A 61 -6.14 -4.95 -8.04
N LEU A 62 -5.66 -6.01 -7.39
CA LEU A 62 -4.65 -5.97 -6.34
C LEU A 62 -3.41 -6.75 -6.83
N LEU A 63 -2.20 -6.27 -6.57
CA LEU A 63 -0.97 -6.92 -7.03
C LEU A 63 -0.72 -8.29 -6.41
N TRP A 64 -1.32 -8.59 -5.27
CA TRP A 64 -1.13 -9.88 -4.59
C TRP A 64 -2.18 -10.91 -4.97
N GLY A 65 -3.24 -10.51 -5.71
CA GLY A 65 -4.23 -11.41 -6.30
C GLY A 65 -4.93 -12.40 -5.36
N GLY A 66 -4.71 -12.29 -4.04
CA GLY A 66 -5.08 -13.26 -3.03
C GLY A 66 -5.65 -12.61 -1.77
N ASP A 67 -5.59 -13.35 -0.66
CA ASP A 67 -6.18 -12.96 0.61
C ASP A 67 -5.50 -11.70 1.20
N PRO A 68 -6.26 -10.87 1.95
CA PRO A 68 -5.68 -9.76 2.70
C PRO A 68 -4.67 -10.26 3.74
N ALA A 69 -3.93 -9.34 4.36
CA ALA A 69 -3.09 -9.65 5.51
C ALA A 69 -3.87 -10.49 6.56
N PRO A 70 -3.28 -11.57 7.11
CA PRO A 70 -3.89 -12.31 8.22
C PRO A 70 -4.31 -11.37 9.34
N ASN A 71 -5.44 -11.65 10.00
CA ASN A 71 -6.02 -10.82 11.07
C ASN A 71 -6.54 -9.42 10.63
N ALA A 72 -6.39 -9.01 9.37
CA ALA A 72 -6.96 -7.76 8.87
C ALA A 72 -8.47 -7.64 9.14
N PRO A 73 -9.32 -8.67 8.87
CA PRO A 73 -10.75 -8.57 9.15
C PRO A 73 -11.08 -8.36 10.63
N GLN A 74 -10.29 -8.95 11.54
CA GLN A 74 -10.47 -8.79 12.98
C GLN A 74 -10.14 -7.36 13.41
N LEU A 75 -8.98 -6.83 12.97
CA LEU A 75 -8.58 -5.46 13.27
C LEU A 75 -9.55 -4.45 12.65
N GLU A 76 -9.97 -4.64 11.39
CA GLU A 76 -10.98 -3.81 10.73
C GLU A 76 -12.28 -3.77 11.53
N SER A 77 -12.78 -4.92 11.97
CA SER A 77 -14.01 -4.99 12.78
C SER A 77 -13.89 -4.17 14.06
N GLN A 78 -12.76 -4.27 14.77
CA GLN A 78 -12.53 -3.52 16.00
C GLN A 78 -12.35 -2.01 15.77
N LEU A 79 -11.63 -1.62 14.71
CA LEU A 79 -11.48 -0.21 14.34
C LEU A 79 -12.82 0.39 13.91
N ASN A 80 -13.65 -0.35 13.16
CA ASN A 80 -14.97 0.11 12.75
C ASN A 80 -15.93 0.24 13.94
N ALA A 81 -15.81 -0.62 14.97
CA ALA A 81 -16.55 -0.45 16.22
C ALA A 81 -16.14 0.83 16.98
N ASP A 82 -14.85 1.22 16.94
CA ASP A 82 -14.39 2.49 17.52
C ASP A 82 -14.87 3.72 16.74
N LEU A 83 -15.19 3.53 15.46
CA LEU A 83 -15.54 4.59 14.51
C LEU A 83 -17.03 4.58 14.14
N GLU A 84 -17.89 3.91 14.90
CA GLU A 84 -19.31 3.72 14.55
C GLU A 84 -20.05 5.05 14.27
N ASP A 85 -19.72 6.09 15.05
CA ASP A 85 -20.29 7.43 14.93
C ASP A 85 -19.51 8.38 14.00
N ASP A 86 -18.34 7.96 13.49
CA ASP A 86 -17.52 8.75 12.57
C ASP A 86 -17.95 8.48 11.11
N PRO A 87 -18.48 9.48 10.38
CA PRO A 87 -18.87 9.30 9.00
C PRO A 87 -17.67 9.15 8.04
N ALA A 88 -16.45 9.45 8.47
CA ALA A 88 -15.27 9.45 7.62
C ALA A 88 -14.83 8.03 7.22
N ALA A 89 -14.05 7.97 6.14
CA ALA A 89 -13.42 6.75 5.65
C ALA A 89 -11.90 6.83 5.83
N TYR A 90 -11.32 5.75 6.34
CA TYR A 90 -9.89 5.66 6.64
C TYR A 90 -9.27 4.39 6.07
N ALA A 91 -7.96 4.44 5.86
CA ALA A 91 -7.15 3.28 5.54
C ALA A 91 -5.92 3.20 6.46
N LEU A 92 -5.64 2.00 6.95
CA LEU A 92 -4.34 1.62 7.52
C LEU A 92 -3.55 0.88 6.43
N TRP A 93 -2.39 1.39 6.07
CA TRP A 93 -1.52 0.81 5.06
C TRP A 93 -0.46 -0.05 5.74
N VAL A 94 -0.58 -1.35 5.56
CA VAL A 94 0.38 -2.33 6.09
C VAL A 94 1.53 -2.45 5.07
N PRO A 95 2.79 -2.20 5.49
CA PRO A 95 3.92 -2.34 4.59
C PRO A 95 4.16 -3.82 4.22
N PRO A 96 4.91 -4.09 3.14
CA PRO A 96 5.30 -5.44 2.76
C PRO A 96 6.00 -6.19 3.91
N GLY A 97 5.60 -7.44 4.16
CA GLY A 97 6.10 -8.23 5.29
C GLY A 97 5.63 -7.74 6.68
N GLY A 98 4.77 -6.72 6.73
CA GLY A 98 4.11 -6.28 7.96
C GLY A 98 3.15 -7.36 8.47
N GLU A 99 3.29 -7.70 9.75
CA GLU A 99 2.45 -8.70 10.40
C GLU A 99 1.46 -8.00 11.35
N LEU A 100 0.19 -8.38 11.27
CA LEU A 100 -0.83 -7.91 12.19
C LEU A 100 -0.88 -8.84 13.40
N PRO A 101 -0.83 -8.31 14.63
CA PRO A 101 -0.91 -9.12 15.85
C PRO A 101 -2.15 -10.03 15.85
N ASP A 102 -1.98 -11.28 16.29
CA ASP A 102 -3.03 -12.29 16.39
C ASP A 102 -3.69 -12.36 17.78
N GLY A 103 -3.14 -11.62 18.75
CA GLY A 103 -3.61 -11.63 20.13
C GLY A 103 -3.19 -10.40 20.94
N GLU A 104 -3.61 -10.41 22.20
CA GLU A 104 -3.31 -9.34 23.15
C GLU A 104 -1.93 -9.52 23.83
N PRO A 105 -1.23 -8.41 24.17
CA PRO A 105 -1.67 -7.01 24.09
C PRO A 105 -1.42 -6.32 22.74
N GLY A 106 -0.87 -7.05 21.76
CA GLY A 106 -0.45 -6.48 20.48
C GLY A 106 -1.62 -5.90 19.68
N LEU A 107 -2.74 -6.62 19.62
CA LEU A 107 -3.92 -6.19 18.88
C LEU A 107 -4.51 -4.89 19.44
N SER A 108 -4.72 -4.80 20.76
CA SER A 108 -5.21 -3.56 21.39
C SER A 108 -4.22 -2.40 21.23
N SER A 109 -2.91 -2.66 21.33
CA SER A 109 -1.89 -1.62 21.13
C SER A 109 -1.93 -1.03 19.71
N LEU A 110 -2.00 -1.88 18.69
CA LEU A 110 -2.09 -1.47 17.29
C LEU A 110 -3.39 -0.72 17.02
N ARG A 111 -4.53 -1.24 17.52
CA ARG A 111 -5.84 -0.59 17.42
C ARG A 111 -5.80 0.83 18.00
N LEU A 112 -5.36 0.98 19.25
CA LEU A 112 -5.28 2.29 19.92
C LEU A 112 -4.37 3.28 19.18
N THR A 113 -3.22 2.80 18.69
CA THR A 113 -2.28 3.62 17.93
C THR A 113 -2.89 4.08 16.61
N THR A 114 -3.58 3.17 15.91
CA THR A 114 -4.25 3.43 14.64
C THR A 114 -5.41 4.41 14.80
N THR A 115 -6.30 4.20 15.77
CA THR A 115 -7.44 5.10 16.05
C THR A 115 -6.97 6.51 16.39
N ARG A 116 -5.89 6.66 17.19
CA ARG A 116 -5.28 7.98 17.44
C ARG A 116 -4.69 8.59 16.17
N GLY A 117 -4.10 7.76 15.31
CA GLY A 117 -3.55 8.15 14.02
C GLY A 117 -4.58 8.79 13.09
N PHE A 118 -5.82 8.27 13.07
CA PHE A 118 -6.92 8.81 12.29
C PHE A 118 -7.37 10.20 12.79
N GLY A 119 -7.22 10.47 14.08
CA GLY A 119 -7.66 11.73 14.70
C GLY A 119 -7.08 12.98 14.02
N GLY A 120 -7.97 13.86 13.59
CA GLY A 120 -7.62 15.16 13.00
C GLY A 120 -7.04 15.11 11.59
N LEU A 121 -7.26 14.01 10.85
CA LEU A 121 -6.95 13.97 9.41
C LEU A 121 -8.07 14.66 8.60
N GLU A 122 -7.69 15.59 7.74
CA GLU A 122 -8.57 16.12 6.70
C GLU A 122 -8.71 15.14 5.52
N PRO A 123 -9.75 15.26 4.67
CA PRO A 123 -9.89 14.41 3.50
C PRO A 123 -8.62 14.43 2.63
N ALA A 124 -8.24 13.26 2.13
CA ALA A 124 -7.01 13.02 1.37
C ALA A 124 -5.69 13.24 2.14
N GLN A 125 -5.71 13.51 3.45
CA GLN A 125 -4.49 13.56 4.25
C GLN A 125 -4.03 12.18 4.70
N ARG A 126 -2.72 12.05 4.87
CA ARG A 126 -2.04 10.88 5.41
C ARG A 126 -1.08 11.26 6.52
N ARG A 127 -0.76 10.29 7.39
CA ARG A 127 0.14 10.46 8.54
C ARG A 127 0.87 9.15 8.83
N GLU A 128 2.13 9.24 9.21
CA GLU A 128 2.90 8.10 9.70
C GLU A 128 2.56 7.78 11.16
N LEU A 129 2.34 6.49 11.42
CA LEU A 129 2.27 5.89 12.74
C LEU A 129 3.65 5.40 13.15
N ARG A 130 4.04 5.68 14.40
CA ARG A 130 5.29 5.16 14.97
C ARG A 130 4.98 3.92 15.78
N LEU A 131 5.36 2.74 15.26
CA LEU A 131 5.18 1.46 15.94
C LEU A 131 6.52 1.02 16.55
N PRO A 132 6.65 0.87 17.88
CA PRO A 132 7.91 0.47 18.49
C PRO A 132 8.39 -0.89 17.98
N VAL A 133 9.65 -0.96 17.54
CA VAL A 133 10.32 -2.19 17.14
C VAL A 133 11.74 -2.23 17.67
N THR A 134 12.29 -3.43 17.80
CA THR A 134 13.66 -3.64 18.28
C THR A 134 14.49 -4.26 17.17
N LEU A 135 15.58 -3.59 16.81
CA LEU A 135 16.60 -4.13 15.91
C LEU A 135 17.72 -4.78 16.73
N ALA A 136 18.42 -5.75 16.15
CA ALA A 136 19.58 -6.36 16.80
C ALA A 136 20.87 -5.80 16.20
N LEU A 137 21.72 -5.20 17.03
CA LEU A 137 23.02 -4.69 16.65
C LEU A 137 24.11 -5.48 17.37
N ALA A 138 25.02 -6.08 16.63
CA ALA A 138 26.13 -6.87 17.15
C ALA A 138 27.46 -6.27 16.70
N LYS A 139 28.42 -6.15 17.62
CA LYS A 139 29.81 -5.83 17.26
C LYS A 139 30.59 -7.12 17.08
N VAL A 140 31.18 -7.28 15.90
CA VAL A 140 31.89 -8.49 15.48
C VAL A 140 33.39 -8.37 15.70
N ASP A 141 33.95 -7.18 15.45
CA ASP A 141 35.39 -6.92 15.54
C ASP A 141 35.64 -5.43 15.88
N ASP A 142 36.81 -5.12 16.44
CA ASP A 142 37.32 -3.76 16.66
C ASP A 142 38.07 -3.21 15.44
N GLU A 143 38.38 -4.05 14.46
CA GLU A 143 38.97 -3.64 13.19
C GLU A 143 37.90 -3.15 12.19
N GLY A 144 38.27 -2.16 11.37
CA GLY A 144 37.43 -1.65 10.28
C GLY A 144 36.50 -0.50 10.69
N PHE A 145 35.65 -0.12 9.73
CA PHE A 145 34.69 0.99 9.82
C PHE A 145 33.46 0.63 8.98
N TYR A 146 32.79 -0.49 9.29
CA TYR A 146 31.66 -0.93 8.48
C TYR A 146 30.54 -1.58 9.29
N VAL A 147 29.31 -1.43 8.79
CA VAL A 147 28.13 -2.18 9.24
C VAL A 147 27.58 -3.00 8.09
N SER A 148 27.45 -4.31 8.31
CA SER A 148 26.64 -5.17 7.46
C SER A 148 25.19 -5.10 7.92
N VAL A 149 24.31 -4.57 7.06
CA VAL A 149 22.90 -4.34 7.39
C VAL A 149 22.00 -5.32 6.62
N THR A 150 21.04 -5.92 7.31
CA THR A 150 19.97 -6.73 6.72
C THR A 150 18.62 -6.07 6.98
N GLY A 151 17.77 -5.92 5.95
CA GLY A 151 16.47 -5.24 6.06
C GLY A 151 16.47 -3.85 5.39
N PRO A 152 15.40 -3.04 5.58
CA PRO A 152 15.22 -1.79 4.83
C PRO A 152 16.35 -0.77 5.01
N LEU A 153 17.01 -0.74 6.16
CA LEU A 153 18.17 0.13 6.41
C LEU A 153 19.42 -0.24 5.60
N ALA A 154 19.40 -1.31 4.80
CA ALA A 154 20.53 -1.69 3.95
C ALA A 154 20.91 -0.60 2.94
N ALA A 155 19.97 0.23 2.49
CA ALA A 155 20.27 1.37 1.62
C ALA A 155 21.10 2.46 2.32
N GLU A 156 21.08 2.51 3.65
CA GLU A 156 21.73 3.52 4.48
C GLU A 156 23.04 3.02 5.12
N TRP A 157 23.54 1.85 4.71
CA TRP A 157 24.71 1.20 5.34
C TRP A 157 25.94 2.11 5.39
N THR A 158 26.17 2.93 4.37
CA THR A 158 27.28 3.89 4.32
C THR A 158 27.12 4.92 5.43
N THR A 159 25.95 5.52 5.55
CA THR A 159 25.62 6.56 6.55
C THR A 159 25.74 6.02 7.97
N ILE A 160 25.35 4.76 8.19
CA ILE A 160 25.50 4.10 9.50
C ILE A 160 26.98 3.84 9.80
N SER A 161 27.76 3.44 8.80
CA SER A 161 29.19 3.14 8.96
C SER A 161 30.04 4.40 9.21
N GLU A 162 29.53 5.58 8.87
CA GLU A 162 30.20 6.85 9.12
C GLU A 162 30.31 7.15 10.62
N GLY A 163 31.55 7.21 11.11
CA GLY A 163 31.87 7.67 12.46
C GLY A 163 31.89 6.59 13.54
N ILE A 164 31.75 5.31 13.17
CA ILE A 164 31.89 4.18 14.10
C ILE A 164 33.19 3.42 13.85
N GLN A 165 33.85 2.96 14.91
CA GLN A 165 35.03 2.11 14.82
C GLN A 165 34.64 0.64 15.03
N GLY A 166 35.15 -0.24 14.17
CA GLY A 166 34.93 -1.68 14.20
C GLY A 166 34.02 -2.18 13.09
N SER A 167 33.68 -3.45 13.21
CA SER A 167 32.85 -4.20 12.27
C SER A 167 31.56 -4.63 12.98
N TYR A 168 30.40 -4.31 12.40
CA TYR A 168 29.09 -4.58 13.02
C TYR A 168 28.16 -5.35 12.10
N HIS A 169 27.21 -6.05 12.70
CA HIS A 169 26.04 -6.59 12.03
C HIS A 169 24.77 -5.97 12.60
N LEU A 170 23.94 -5.40 11.73
CA LEU A 170 22.63 -4.85 12.06
C LEU A 170 21.54 -5.69 11.39
N ASP A 171 20.71 -6.35 12.19
CA ASP A 171 19.47 -6.97 11.73
C ASP A 171 18.31 -6.00 11.92
N ALA A 172 17.93 -5.33 10.83
CA ALA A 172 16.85 -4.37 10.75
C ALA A 172 15.57 -4.95 10.15
N ARG A 173 15.41 -6.28 10.06
CA ARG A 173 14.22 -6.91 9.44
C ARG A 173 12.91 -6.62 10.18
N ALA A 174 12.98 -6.29 11.46
CA ALA A 174 11.81 -5.93 12.27
C ALA A 174 11.20 -4.57 11.88
N MET A 175 12.01 -3.68 11.28
CA MET A 175 11.51 -2.47 10.64
C MET A 175 11.09 -2.82 9.21
N ARG A 176 9.83 -2.57 8.86
CA ARG A 176 9.28 -2.90 7.54
C ARG A 176 9.19 -1.69 6.63
N ARG A 177 9.16 -0.49 7.21
CA ARG A 177 9.09 0.78 6.51
C ARG A 177 9.93 1.83 7.21
N LEU A 178 10.75 2.51 6.40
CA LEU A 178 11.52 3.67 6.81
C LEU A 178 10.61 4.92 6.90
N PRO A 179 10.98 5.91 7.74
CA PRO A 179 10.27 7.18 7.74
C PRO A 179 10.45 7.90 6.40
N GLU A 180 9.38 8.54 5.92
CA GLU A 180 9.42 9.36 4.70
C GLU A 180 10.26 10.63 4.92
N GLU A 181 10.24 11.20 6.12
CA GLU A 181 11.00 12.41 6.45
C GLU A 181 12.47 12.09 6.75
N ARG A 182 13.39 12.70 5.98
CA ARG A 182 14.84 12.47 6.13
C ARG A 182 15.35 12.78 7.53
N ALA A 183 14.81 13.82 8.18
CA ALA A 183 15.21 14.19 9.54
C ALA A 183 14.88 13.08 10.56
N GLU A 184 13.74 12.40 10.42
CA GLU A 184 13.37 11.26 11.26
C GLU A 184 14.24 10.04 10.97
N LEU A 185 14.60 9.81 9.68
CA LEU A 185 15.58 8.78 9.34
C LEU A 185 16.93 9.06 10.00
N ASP A 186 17.44 10.28 9.92
CA ASP A 186 18.73 10.66 10.52
C ASP A 186 18.74 10.47 12.05
N ILE A 187 17.59 10.66 12.73
CA ILE A 187 17.43 10.34 14.16
C ILE A 187 17.60 8.83 14.40
N VAL A 188 16.97 7.98 13.58
CA VAL A 188 17.12 6.52 13.67
C VAL A 188 18.58 6.10 13.45
N LEU A 189 19.23 6.63 12.40
CA LEU A 189 20.61 6.31 12.08
C LEU A 189 21.58 6.77 13.18
N THR A 190 21.35 7.94 13.77
CA THR A 190 22.16 8.45 14.88
C THR A 190 22.03 7.58 16.12
N ARG A 191 20.80 7.16 16.48
CA ARG A 191 20.59 6.25 17.62
C ARG A 191 21.32 4.93 17.46
N ILE A 192 21.33 4.36 16.25
CA ILE A 192 22.05 3.11 15.95
C ILE A 192 23.57 3.31 16.10
N ARG A 193 24.11 4.43 15.60
CA ARG A 193 25.54 4.75 15.72
C ARG A 193 25.98 4.99 17.15
N ASP A 194 25.17 5.72 17.92
CA ASP A 194 25.43 5.97 19.34
C ASP A 194 25.48 4.66 20.13
N LEU A 195 24.56 3.73 19.83
CA LEU A 195 24.58 2.39 20.41
C LEU A 195 25.82 1.60 19.98
N ALA A 196 26.17 1.64 18.69
CA ALA A 196 27.34 0.93 18.14
C ALA A 196 28.63 1.33 18.87
N GLY A 197 28.84 2.64 19.09
CA GLY A 197 30.02 3.16 19.77
C GLY A 197 30.15 2.73 21.24
N ALA A 198 29.08 2.24 21.85
CA ALA A 198 29.08 1.74 23.22
C ALA A 198 29.35 0.23 23.34
N LEU A 199 29.34 -0.51 22.23
CA LEU A 199 29.46 -1.97 22.25
C LEU A 199 30.91 -2.46 22.34
N ASN A 200 31.10 -3.50 23.13
CA ASN A 200 32.29 -4.32 23.14
C ASN A 200 32.21 -5.40 22.04
N VAL A 201 33.37 -5.95 21.65
CA VAL A 201 33.42 -7.05 20.69
C VAL A 201 32.65 -8.26 21.24
N GLU A 202 31.91 -8.95 20.37
CA GLU A 202 30.97 -10.05 20.70
C GLU A 202 29.73 -9.62 21.49
N GLU A 203 29.54 -8.31 21.73
CA GLU A 203 28.33 -7.80 22.37
C GLU A 203 27.19 -7.61 21.36
N VAL A 204 25.98 -7.97 21.79
CA VAL A 204 24.73 -7.74 21.06
C VAL A 204 23.82 -6.87 21.91
N ALA A 205 23.33 -5.78 21.33
CA ALA A 205 22.39 -4.89 22.00
C ALA A 205 21.11 -4.64 21.18
N PRO A 206 19.97 -4.43 21.87
CA PRO A 206 18.73 -4.01 21.23
C PRO A 206 18.78 -2.53 20.88
N ALA A 207 18.57 -2.20 19.60
CA ALA A 207 18.31 -0.84 19.16
C ALA A 207 16.80 -0.61 19.08
N GLU A 208 16.24 0.07 20.07
CA GLU A 208 14.82 0.44 20.06
C GLU A 208 14.58 1.60 19.09
N VAL A 209 13.70 1.39 18.12
CA VAL A 209 13.35 2.36 17.09
C VAL A 209 11.85 2.25 16.78
N HIS A 210 11.39 2.91 15.72
CA HIS A 210 10.02 2.78 15.26
C HIS A 210 9.95 2.25 13.83
N ASP A 211 8.93 1.48 13.53
CA ASP A 211 8.45 1.19 12.19
C ASP A 211 7.38 2.22 11.81
N TYR A 212 7.38 2.69 10.57
CA TYR A 212 6.64 3.91 10.17
C TYR A 212 5.44 3.59 9.27
N TRP A 213 4.45 2.88 9.80
CA TRP A 213 3.24 2.52 9.02
C TRP A 213 2.43 3.76 8.67
N LEU A 214 1.55 3.68 7.67
CA LEU A 214 0.78 4.85 7.24
C LEU A 214 -0.71 4.68 7.57
N VAL A 215 -1.34 5.77 8.01
CA VAL A 215 -2.79 5.93 7.99
C VAL A 215 -3.20 7.07 7.09
N SER A 216 -4.38 6.99 6.48
CA SER A 216 -4.93 8.06 5.66
C SER A 216 -6.43 8.19 5.85
N ARG A 217 -6.94 9.42 5.75
CA ARG A 217 -8.36 9.66 5.52
C ARG A 217 -8.60 9.72 4.01
N LEU A 218 -9.58 8.97 3.53
CA LEU A 218 -9.89 8.92 2.11
C LEU A 218 -10.41 10.28 1.62
N PRO A 219 -10.25 10.61 0.32
CA PRO A 219 -10.78 11.85 -0.23
C PRO A 219 -12.31 11.92 -0.21
N LEU A 220 -12.97 10.75 -0.22
CA LEU A 220 -14.41 10.59 -0.12
C LEU A 220 -14.74 9.76 1.11
N ASP A 221 -15.90 10.00 1.72
CA ASP A 221 -16.34 9.33 2.95
C ASP A 221 -16.84 7.87 2.72
N GLU A 222 -16.40 7.23 1.63
CA GLU A 222 -16.78 5.86 1.26
C GLU A 222 -15.54 5.03 0.87
N PRO A 223 -15.44 3.76 1.32
CA PRO A 223 -16.33 3.10 2.29
C PRO A 223 -16.12 3.63 3.72
N ARG A 224 -17.21 3.94 4.44
CA ARG A 224 -17.15 4.47 5.81
C ARG A 224 -16.41 3.58 6.78
N GLY A 225 -15.70 4.18 7.74
CA GLY A 225 -14.89 3.49 8.74
C GLY A 225 -13.48 3.17 8.25
N ALA A 226 -12.78 2.28 8.94
CA ALA A 226 -11.43 1.87 8.62
C ALA A 226 -11.39 0.66 7.66
N THR A 227 -10.33 0.60 6.86
CA THR A 227 -9.96 -0.54 6.03
C THR A 227 -8.47 -0.80 6.21
N VAL A 228 -8.08 -2.06 6.39
CA VAL A 228 -6.69 -2.49 6.49
C VAL A 228 -6.22 -2.90 5.11
N PHE A 229 -5.34 -2.10 4.53
CA PHE A 229 -4.81 -2.27 3.19
C PHE A 229 -3.44 -2.94 3.26
N GLY A 230 -3.39 -4.24 2.98
CA GLY A 230 -2.18 -5.06 3.10
C GLY A 230 -2.37 -6.44 2.49
N ALA A 231 -1.26 -7.04 2.08
CA ALA A 231 -1.18 -8.42 1.59
C ALA A 231 -0.67 -9.38 2.67
N ALA A 232 -0.66 -10.68 2.37
CA ALA A 232 0.02 -11.67 3.19
C ALA A 232 1.52 -11.34 3.38
N PRO A 233 2.14 -11.70 4.52
CA PRO A 233 3.52 -11.29 4.84
C PRO A 233 4.59 -11.83 3.88
N ASP A 234 4.30 -12.94 3.19
CA ASP A 234 5.19 -13.57 2.21
C ASP A 234 5.09 -12.95 0.81
N PHE A 235 4.15 -12.03 0.59
CA PHE A 235 4.04 -11.32 -0.68
C PHE A 235 5.16 -10.29 -0.85
N ASP A 236 5.96 -10.47 -1.90
CA ASP A 236 6.99 -9.52 -2.33
C ASP A 236 6.48 -8.63 -3.48
N PRO A 237 6.20 -7.33 -3.25
CA PRO A 237 5.77 -6.42 -4.31
C PRO A 237 6.90 -6.05 -5.30
N LEU A 238 8.14 -6.42 -5.01
CA LEU A 238 9.30 -6.21 -5.88
C LEU A 238 9.64 -7.44 -6.73
N ASP A 239 8.91 -8.56 -6.56
CA ASP A 239 8.99 -9.69 -7.50
C ASP A 239 8.38 -9.30 -8.85
N GLY A 240 9.24 -8.87 -9.77
CA GLY A 240 8.84 -8.50 -11.12
C GLY A 240 8.17 -9.61 -11.93
N ALA A 241 8.38 -10.89 -11.61
CA ALA A 241 7.65 -11.97 -12.27
C ALA A 241 6.18 -11.97 -11.85
N THR A 242 5.93 -11.87 -10.54
CA THR A 242 4.58 -11.77 -9.98
C THR A 242 3.88 -10.50 -10.44
N VAL A 243 4.51 -9.33 -10.31
CA VAL A 243 3.91 -8.05 -10.74
C VAL A 243 3.53 -8.07 -12.23
N ARG A 244 4.41 -8.56 -13.12
CA ARG A 244 4.08 -8.68 -14.56
C ARG A 244 2.95 -9.65 -14.83
N ARG A 245 2.89 -10.78 -14.13
CA ARG A 245 1.82 -11.78 -14.29
C ARG A 245 0.47 -11.17 -13.93
N GLU A 246 0.42 -10.49 -12.79
CA GLU A 246 -0.79 -9.88 -12.25
C GLU A 246 -1.23 -8.70 -13.11
N LEU A 247 -0.32 -7.80 -13.50
CA LEU A 247 -0.64 -6.68 -14.38
C LEU A 247 -1.17 -7.17 -15.74
N ARG A 248 -0.56 -8.19 -16.36
CA ARG A 248 -1.08 -8.78 -17.61
C ARG A 248 -2.47 -9.37 -17.44
N ARG A 249 -2.76 -9.98 -16.28
CA ARG A 249 -4.08 -10.53 -15.99
C ARG A 249 -5.13 -9.42 -15.92
N GLN A 250 -4.82 -8.32 -15.21
CA GLN A 250 -5.75 -7.18 -15.09
C GLN A 250 -5.97 -6.45 -16.42
N LEU A 251 -4.92 -6.28 -17.22
CA LEU A 251 -5.03 -5.67 -18.56
C LEU A 251 -5.90 -6.51 -19.51
N ARG A 252 -5.73 -7.84 -19.52
CA ARG A 252 -6.61 -8.73 -20.29
C ARG A 252 -8.06 -8.64 -19.83
N ARG A 253 -8.29 -8.65 -18.51
CA ARG A 253 -9.63 -8.50 -17.95
C ARG A 253 -10.28 -7.18 -18.35
N ALA A 254 -9.52 -6.09 -18.35
CA ALA A 254 -10.02 -4.79 -18.78
C ALA A 254 -10.45 -4.78 -20.26
N ASP A 255 -9.70 -5.46 -21.13
CA ASP A 255 -10.08 -5.59 -22.55
C ASP A 255 -11.36 -6.43 -22.71
N GLU A 256 -11.48 -7.53 -21.97
CA GLU A 256 -12.69 -8.37 -21.94
C GLU A 256 -13.92 -7.58 -21.43
N GLN A 257 -13.77 -6.82 -20.34
CA GLN A 257 -14.83 -5.98 -19.77
C GLN A 257 -15.26 -4.88 -20.74
N ARG A 258 -14.30 -4.28 -21.45
CA ARG A 258 -14.58 -3.26 -22.46
C ARG A 258 -15.37 -3.81 -23.65
N GLU A 259 -15.00 -4.98 -24.17
CA GLU A 259 -15.76 -5.61 -25.26
C GLU A 259 -17.17 -6.01 -24.81
N ALA A 260 -17.32 -6.49 -23.57
CA ALA A 260 -18.63 -6.79 -22.98
C ALA A 260 -19.49 -5.51 -22.82
N ALA A 261 -18.91 -4.42 -22.32
CA ALA A 261 -19.59 -3.12 -22.21
C ALA A 261 -20.08 -2.63 -23.57
N ARG A 262 -19.23 -2.72 -24.61
CA ARG A 262 -19.60 -2.35 -25.99
C ARG A 262 -20.74 -3.22 -26.52
N ALA A 263 -20.70 -4.53 -26.29
CA ALA A 263 -21.75 -5.46 -26.72
C ALA A 263 -23.09 -5.19 -26.02
N ALA A 264 -23.05 -4.75 -24.75
CA ALA A 264 -24.22 -4.34 -23.98
C ALA A 264 -24.74 -2.94 -24.35
N GLY A 265 -24.01 -2.18 -25.18
CA GLY A 265 -24.36 -0.80 -25.51
C GLY A 265 -24.16 0.18 -24.35
N GLU A 266 -23.27 -0.15 -23.41
CA GLU A 266 -22.89 0.75 -22.32
C GLU A 266 -22.09 1.94 -22.88
N ASP A 267 -22.50 3.16 -22.54
CA ASP A 267 -21.78 4.37 -22.89
C ASP A 267 -20.66 4.62 -21.87
N VAL A 268 -19.44 4.25 -22.24
CA VAL A 268 -18.21 4.42 -21.44
C VAL A 268 -17.20 5.22 -22.27
N GLU A 269 -16.86 6.41 -21.79
CA GLU A 269 -15.95 7.33 -22.48
C GLU A 269 -14.48 6.90 -22.35
N MET A 270 -14.14 6.26 -21.23
CA MET A 270 -12.76 5.95 -20.87
C MET A 270 -12.68 4.65 -20.08
N THR A 271 -11.63 3.86 -20.30
CA THR A 271 -11.32 2.64 -19.55
C THR A 271 -10.07 2.84 -18.70
N ALA A 272 -10.18 2.55 -17.40
CA ALA A 272 -9.07 2.62 -16.45
C ALA A 272 -8.80 1.25 -15.82
N VAL A 273 -7.52 0.92 -15.65
CA VAL A 273 -7.06 -0.19 -14.82
C VAL A 273 -6.44 0.38 -13.55
N LEU A 274 -7.04 0.04 -12.42
CA LEU A 274 -6.60 0.47 -11.10
C LEU A 274 -5.98 -0.69 -10.35
N ILE A 275 -4.74 -0.52 -9.91
CA ILE A 275 -3.99 -1.56 -9.21
C ILE A 275 -3.68 -1.08 -7.79
N GLY A 276 -4.08 -1.87 -6.79
CA GLY A 276 -3.64 -1.70 -5.41
C GLY A 276 -2.33 -2.45 -5.12
N ALA A 277 -1.44 -1.88 -4.31
CA ALA A 277 -0.19 -2.52 -3.89
C ALA A 277 0.19 -2.18 -2.42
N PRO A 278 0.67 -3.14 -1.61
CA PRO A 278 1.40 -2.82 -0.40
C PRO A 278 2.82 -2.42 -0.83
N LEU A 279 3.24 -1.20 -0.52
CA LEU A 279 4.59 -0.72 -0.79
C LEU A 279 5.10 -0.01 0.45
N GLN A 280 6.42 -0.01 0.66
CA GLN A 280 7.01 0.85 1.68
C GLN A 280 6.83 2.30 1.27
N HIS A 281 7.15 2.66 0.04
CA HIS A 281 6.83 3.97 -0.52
C HIS A 281 6.33 3.83 -1.96
N ILE A 282 5.38 4.67 -2.38
CA ILE A 282 4.86 4.61 -3.77
C ILE A 282 5.95 4.87 -4.82
N GLY A 283 7.05 5.52 -4.46
CA GLY A 283 8.19 5.77 -5.34
C GLY A 283 9.00 4.51 -5.70
N GLU A 284 8.88 3.43 -4.94
CA GLU A 284 9.61 2.17 -5.13
C GLU A 284 8.88 1.20 -6.05
N GLU A 285 7.74 1.60 -6.59
CA GLU A 285 6.93 0.74 -7.45
C GLU A 285 7.66 0.28 -8.71
N ILE A 286 7.48 -0.99 -9.05
CA ILE A 286 8.03 -1.61 -10.27
C ILE A 286 6.96 -1.84 -11.35
N VAL A 287 5.75 -1.32 -11.15
CA VAL A 287 4.62 -1.44 -12.10
C VAL A 287 4.93 -0.68 -13.38
N THR A 288 5.51 0.52 -13.28
CA THR A 288 5.96 1.32 -14.43
C THR A 288 6.99 0.56 -15.26
N ALA A 289 8.03 0.02 -14.62
CA ALA A 289 9.06 -0.77 -15.31
C ALA A 289 8.45 -2.04 -15.94
N SER A 290 7.52 -2.70 -15.23
CA SER A 290 6.83 -3.89 -15.69
C SER A 290 5.97 -3.62 -16.92
N LEU A 291 5.23 -2.49 -16.95
CA LEU A 291 4.38 -2.09 -18.08
C LEU A 291 5.21 -1.73 -19.31
N ARG A 292 6.32 -0.99 -19.14
CA ARG A 292 7.25 -0.65 -20.24
C ARG A 292 7.85 -1.89 -20.90
N GLY A 293 8.01 -2.98 -20.17
CA GLY A 293 8.47 -4.26 -20.70
C GLY A 293 7.40 -5.07 -21.45
N MET A 294 6.16 -4.59 -21.57
CA MET A 294 5.07 -5.26 -22.28
C MET A 294 4.91 -4.72 -23.70
N SER A 295 4.33 -5.54 -24.59
CA SER A 295 3.91 -5.07 -25.91
C SER A 295 2.85 -3.97 -25.76
N PRO A 296 2.93 -2.84 -26.48
CA PRO A 296 1.90 -1.80 -26.47
C PRO A 296 0.50 -2.30 -26.80
N THR A 297 0.40 -3.37 -27.60
CA THR A 297 -0.88 -4.03 -27.91
C THR A 297 -1.60 -4.57 -26.67
N ALA A 298 -0.88 -4.85 -25.58
CA ALA A 298 -1.46 -5.40 -24.35
C ALA A 298 -2.25 -4.36 -23.53
N TYR A 299 -2.05 -3.07 -23.78
CA TYR A 299 -2.72 -1.97 -23.07
C TYR A 299 -3.28 -0.90 -24.01
N GLY A 300 -3.23 -1.09 -25.34
CA GLY A 300 -3.72 -0.13 -26.32
C GLY A 300 -5.24 0.12 -26.27
N GLY A 301 -5.98 -0.68 -25.49
CA GLY A 301 -7.39 -0.48 -25.22
C GLY A 301 -7.72 0.20 -23.89
N THR A 302 -6.70 0.55 -23.10
CA THR A 302 -6.82 1.15 -21.77
C THR A 302 -6.28 2.58 -21.82
N ASP A 303 -7.11 3.55 -21.41
CA ASP A 303 -6.75 4.97 -21.44
C ASP A 303 -5.96 5.42 -20.20
N LEU A 304 -6.12 4.69 -19.08
CA LEU A 304 -5.45 5.00 -17.82
C LEU A 304 -5.02 3.73 -17.10
N VAL A 305 -3.75 3.65 -16.70
CA VAL A 305 -3.31 2.70 -15.68
C VAL A 305 -2.86 3.49 -14.46
N ALA A 306 -3.48 3.23 -13.32
CA ALA A 306 -3.18 3.89 -12.06
C ALA A 306 -2.81 2.87 -10.97
N LEU A 307 -1.89 3.26 -10.11
CA LEU A 307 -1.44 2.53 -8.95
C LEU A 307 -1.89 3.27 -7.69
N VAL A 308 -2.48 2.54 -6.76
CA VAL A 308 -2.77 3.01 -5.41
C VAL A 308 -1.90 2.23 -4.43
N ALA A 309 -1.09 2.96 -3.70
CA ALA A 309 -0.23 2.44 -2.65
C ALA A 309 0.12 3.56 -1.69
N ASP A 310 0.42 3.23 -0.44
CA ASP A 310 1.01 4.22 0.48
C ASP A 310 0.16 5.51 0.61
N GLY A 311 -1.17 5.36 0.66
CA GLY A 311 -2.08 6.49 0.78
C GLY A 311 -2.01 7.49 -0.38
N SER A 312 -1.46 7.08 -1.52
CA SER A 312 -1.26 7.93 -2.70
C SER A 312 -1.73 7.25 -3.98
N VAL A 313 -2.00 8.05 -5.01
CA VAL A 313 -2.30 7.59 -6.37
C VAL A 313 -1.19 8.01 -7.31
N ARG A 314 -0.68 7.06 -8.08
CA ARG A 314 0.33 7.31 -9.12
C ARG A 314 -0.20 6.85 -10.46
N GLN A 315 -0.11 7.74 -11.44
CA GLN A 315 -0.39 7.40 -12.82
C GLN A 315 0.81 6.65 -13.43
N VAL A 316 0.55 5.48 -14.00
CA VAL A 316 1.57 4.61 -14.63
C VAL A 316 1.55 4.77 -16.16
N LEU A 317 0.36 4.88 -16.74
CA LEU A 317 0.14 5.08 -18.18
C LEU A 317 -0.88 6.19 -18.42
N GLN A 318 -0.68 6.96 -19.50
CA GLN A 318 -1.66 7.81 -20.16
C GLN A 318 -1.60 7.59 -21.66
#